data_AF-A0A964ICQ7-F1
#
_entry.id   AF-A0A964ICQ7-F1
#
_cell.length_a   1.000
_cell.length_b   1.000
_cell.length_c   1.000
_cell.angle_alpha   90.00
_cell.angle_beta   90.00
_cell.angle_gamma   90.00
#
_symmetry.space_group_name_H-M   'P 1'
#
loop_
_entity.id
_entity.type
_entity.pdbx_description
1 polymer ?
#
loop_
_entity_poly.entity_id
_entity_poly.type
_entity_poly.pdbx_seq_one_letter_code
_entity_poly.pdbx_strand_id
1 'polypeptide(L)'
;MGTDLLAHMEKEEHILFPYIDELAAAQRRTGPFPPSPFGTVANLVRMMEDEHQDALALLERLRTLTNNFAAPFDWPRSDAVTLATLARFGADLVEHIRLEDTILFPRALDLEERLT
;
A
#
# COMPACT_ATOMS: atom_id res chain seq x y z
N MET A 1 10.02 4.12 -8.91
CA MET A 1 9.09 2.99 -8.75
C MET A 1 9.65 1.93 -7.83
N GLY A 2 10.69 1.17 -8.21
CA GLY A 2 11.21 0.09 -7.36
C GLY A 2 11.77 0.56 -6.01
N THR A 3 12.56 1.63 -6.00
CA THR A 3 13.10 2.23 -4.77
C THR A 3 12.02 2.85 -3.89
N ASP A 4 11.03 3.49 -4.51
CA ASP A 4 9.98 4.22 -3.78
C ASP A 4 8.99 3.23 -3.14
N LEU A 5 8.63 2.16 -3.85
CA LEU A 5 7.77 1.09 -3.32
C LEU A 5 8.48 0.28 -2.21
N LEU A 6 9.79 0.05 -2.34
CA LEU A 6 10.56 -0.59 -1.25
C LEU A 6 10.58 0.30 0.00
N ALA A 7 10.82 1.60 -0.16
CA ALA A 7 10.80 2.54 0.96
C ALA A 7 9.39 2.69 1.57
N HIS A 8 8.34 2.60 0.75
CA HIS A 8 6.95 2.55 1.18
C HIS A 8 6.70 1.32 2.09
N MET A 9 6.95 0.11 1.59
CA MET A 9 6.76 -1.13 2.35
C MET A 9 7.60 -1.17 3.64
N GLU A 10 8.81 -0.61 3.64
CA GLU A 10 9.62 -0.50 4.86
C GLU A 10 8.94 0.32 5.96
N LYS A 11 8.24 1.41 5.61
CA LYS A 11 7.45 2.19 6.58
C LYS A 11 6.23 1.41 7.06
N GLU A 12 5.60 0.66 6.17
CA GLU A 12 4.47 -0.18 6.54
C GLU A 12 4.88 -1.27 7.53
N GLU A 13 5.87 -2.08 7.17
CA GLU A 13 6.32 -3.25 7.93
C GLU A 13 6.97 -2.87 9.27
N HIS A 14 7.70 -1.77 9.34
CA HIS A 14 8.47 -1.40 10.54
C HIS A 14 7.82 -0.31 11.39
N ILE A 15 6.81 0.40 10.88
CA ILE A 15 6.19 1.52 11.61
C ILE A 15 4.67 1.37 11.67
N LEU A 16 3.99 1.37 10.53
CA LEU A 16 2.52 1.44 10.50
C LEU A 16 1.87 0.15 11.02
N PHE A 17 2.25 -1.01 10.50
CA PHE A 17 1.65 -2.28 10.91
C PHE A 17 1.94 -2.63 12.38
N PRO A 18 3.17 -2.47 12.91
CA PRO A 18 3.42 -2.64 14.33
C PRO A 18 2.57 -1.72 15.21
N TYR A 19 2.34 -0.48 14.78
CA TYR A 19 1.50 0.46 15.51
C TYR A 19 0.01 0.05 15.50
N ILE A 20 -0.49 -0.44 14.36
CA ILE A 20 -1.85 -1.01 14.28
C ILE A 20 -2.00 -2.23 15.20
N ASP A 21 -0.98 -3.08 15.31
CA ASP A 21 -0.96 -4.19 16.25
C ASP A 21 -1.00 -3.72 17.71
N GLU A 22 -0.30 -2.64 18.05
CA GLU A 22 -0.36 -2.02 19.38
C GLU A 22 -1.76 -1.49 19.70
N LEU A 23 -2.41 -0.81 18.75
CA LEU A 23 -3.81 -0.36 18.87
C LEU A 23 -4.75 -1.57 19.10
N ALA A 24 -4.59 -2.63 18.31
CA ALA A 24 -5.40 -3.85 18.43
C ALA A 24 -5.18 -4.58 19.77
N ALA A 25 -3.96 -4.55 20.30
CA ALA A 25 -3.65 -5.09 21.62
C ALA A 25 -4.25 -4.23 22.74
N ALA A 26 -4.24 -2.91 22.59
CA ALA A 26 -4.79 -1.98 23.56
C ALA A 26 -6.31 -2.07 23.70
N GLN A 27 -7.03 -2.40 22.63
CA GLN A 27 -8.48 -2.66 22.68
C GLN A 27 -8.88 -3.71 23.72
N ARG A 28 -7.99 -4.68 24.01
CA ARG A 28 -8.22 -5.74 24.99
C ARG A 28 -7.82 -5.36 26.42
N ARG A 29 -7.18 -4.20 26.62
CA ARG A 29 -6.68 -3.73 27.91
C ARG A 29 -7.60 -2.65 28.45
N THR A 30 -7.70 -2.57 29.78
CA THR A 30 -8.33 -1.44 30.46
C THR A 30 -7.28 -0.37 30.74
N GLY A 31 -7.52 0.85 30.25
CA GLY A 31 -6.67 2.02 30.48
C GLY A 31 -6.40 2.82 29.20
N PRO A 32 -5.91 4.06 29.33
CA PRO A 32 -5.66 4.93 28.19
C PRO A 32 -4.52 4.39 27.31
N PHE A 33 -4.66 4.53 26.00
CA PHE A 33 -3.60 4.22 25.05
C PHE A 33 -2.52 5.32 25.10
N PRO A 34 -1.23 4.96 25.22
CA PRO A 34 -0.16 5.96 25.32
C PRO A 34 -0.02 6.74 24.01
N PRO A 35 0.34 8.03 24.07
CA PRO A 35 0.59 8.83 22.89
C PRO A 35 1.77 8.29 22.09
N SER A 36 1.65 8.28 20.76
CA SER A 36 2.72 7.87 19.87
C SER A 36 3.71 9.02 19.59
N PRO A 37 5.03 8.72 19.41
CA PRO A 37 6.03 9.73 19.04
C PRO A 37 5.79 10.38 17.67
N PHE A 38 4.94 9.81 16.82
CA PHE A 38 4.57 10.32 15.48
C PHE A 38 3.14 10.90 15.42
N GLY A 39 2.50 11.10 16.58
CA GLY A 39 1.15 11.64 16.66
C GLY A 39 0.09 10.53 16.58
N THR A 40 -0.69 10.52 15.52
CA THR A 40 -1.83 9.60 15.33
C THR A 40 -1.61 8.69 14.12
N VAL A 41 -2.34 7.57 14.06
CA VAL A 41 -2.32 6.67 12.88
C VAL A 41 -2.74 7.42 11.61
N ALA A 42 -3.61 8.43 11.74
CA ALA A 42 -4.09 9.25 10.63
C ALA A 42 -2.98 10.00 9.86
N ASN A 43 -1.88 10.36 10.52
CA ASN A 43 -0.76 11.01 9.85
C ASN A 43 0.00 10.04 8.95
N LEU A 44 0.19 8.80 9.39
CA LEU A 44 0.87 7.76 8.62
C LEU A 44 -0.03 7.27 7.48
N VAL A 45 -1.32 7.03 7.74
CA VAL A 45 -2.30 6.62 6.72
C VAL A 45 -2.32 7.61 5.55
N ARG A 46 -2.39 8.92 5.82
CA ARG A 46 -2.41 9.93 4.76
C ARG A 46 -1.14 9.88 3.89
N MET A 47 0.02 9.69 4.51
CA MET A 47 1.28 9.54 3.77
C MET A 47 1.26 8.29 2.89
N MET A 48 0.74 7.17 3.39
CA MET A 48 0.64 5.93 2.60
C MET A 48 -0.32 6.10 1.42
N GLU A 49 -1.49 6.72 1.65
CA GLU A 49 -2.48 7.00 0.60
C GLU A 49 -1.91 7.91 -0.50
N ASP A 50 -1.14 8.95 -0.15
CA ASP A 50 -0.46 9.82 -1.12
C ASP A 50 0.54 9.01 -1.98
N GLU A 51 1.31 8.12 -1.35
CA GLU A 51 2.27 7.26 -2.04
C GLU A 51 1.59 6.18 -2.91
N HIS A 52 0.42 5.68 -2.48
CA HIS A 52 -0.43 4.82 -3.29
C HIS A 52 -0.90 5.51 -4.57
N GLN A 53 -1.31 6.78 -4.48
CA GLN A 53 -1.72 7.54 -5.68
C GLN A 53 -0.57 7.66 -6.67
N ASP A 54 0.65 7.94 -6.20
CA ASP A 54 1.84 8.00 -7.05
C ASP A 54 2.14 6.65 -7.72
N ALA A 55 2.04 5.55 -6.97
CA ALA A 55 2.23 4.20 -7.50
C ALA A 55 1.19 3.84 -8.57
N LEU A 56 -0.09 4.13 -8.31
CA LEU A 56 -1.20 3.91 -9.24
C LEU A 56 -1.06 4.76 -10.51
N ALA A 57 -0.70 6.04 -10.38
CA ALA A 57 -0.48 6.93 -11.52
C ALA A 57 0.64 6.40 -12.43
N LEU A 58 1.70 5.87 -11.84
CA LEU A 58 2.81 5.30 -12.60
C LEU A 58 2.45 3.94 -13.23
N LEU A 59 1.63 3.11 -12.57
CA LEU A 59 1.07 1.90 -13.19
C LEU A 59 0.21 2.23 -14.41
N GLU A 60 -0.63 3.28 -14.36
CA GLU A 60 -1.43 3.68 -15.51
C GLU A 60 -0.56 4.22 -16.66
N ARG A 61 0.52 4.94 -16.32
CA ARG A 61 1.51 5.35 -17.32
C ARG A 61 2.20 4.14 -17.97
N LEU A 62 2.57 3.13 -17.20
CA LEU A 62 3.12 1.88 -17.73
C LEU A 62 2.12 1.15 -18.63
N ARG A 63 0.85 1.09 -18.21
CA ARG A 63 -0.23 0.50 -19.02
C ARG A 63 -0.37 1.20 -20.36
N THR A 64 -0.30 2.53 -20.38
CA THR A 64 -0.35 3.33 -21.61
C THR A 64 0.85 3.05 -22.51
N LEU A 65 2.08 3.10 -21.96
CA LEU A 65 3.31 2.90 -22.73
C LEU A 65 3.46 1.49 -23.30
N THR A 66 2.84 0.50 -22.66
CA THR A 66 2.92 -0.91 -23.06
C THR A 66 1.72 -1.38 -23.87
N ASN A 67 0.86 -0.45 -24.33
CA ASN A 67 -0.38 -0.76 -25.02
C ASN A 67 -1.23 -1.80 -24.25
N ASN A 68 -1.51 -1.50 -22.98
CA ASN A 68 -2.19 -2.38 -22.05
C ASN A 68 -1.48 -3.74 -21.88
N PHE A 69 -0.15 -3.70 -21.73
CA PHE A 69 0.72 -4.87 -21.59
C PHE A 69 0.62 -5.87 -22.75
N ALA A 70 0.26 -5.42 -23.95
CA ALA A 70 0.13 -6.26 -25.13
C ALA A 70 1.41 -6.25 -25.97
N ALA A 71 2.07 -7.41 -26.07
CA ALA A 71 3.17 -7.60 -27.03
C ALA A 71 2.61 -7.81 -28.45
N PRO A 72 3.15 -7.12 -29.47
CA PRO A 72 2.97 -7.48 -30.88
C PRO A 72 3.38 -8.93 -31.17
N PHE A 73 2.73 -9.55 -32.17
CA PHE A 73 2.97 -10.97 -32.53
C PHE A 73 4.39 -11.24 -33.05
N ASP A 74 5.03 -10.24 -33.62
CA ASP A 74 6.38 -10.31 -34.19
C ASP A 74 7.50 -10.11 -33.15
N TRP A 75 7.15 -9.83 -31.88
CA TRP A 75 8.14 -9.67 -30.83
C TRP A 75 8.67 -11.01 -30.29
N PRO A 76 9.92 -11.06 -29.82
CA PRO A 76 10.45 -12.21 -29.11
C PRO A 76 9.53 -12.65 -27.96
N ARG A 77 9.42 -13.97 -27.77
CA ARG A 77 8.61 -14.57 -26.70
C ARG A 77 8.98 -14.06 -25.30
N SER A 78 10.25 -13.70 -25.07
CA SER A 78 10.71 -13.11 -23.80
C SER A 78 9.98 -11.81 -23.46
N ASP A 79 9.68 -10.98 -24.45
CA ASP A 79 9.05 -9.68 -24.23
C ASP A 79 7.57 -9.84 -23.86
N ALA A 80 6.88 -10.80 -24.50
CA ALA A 80 5.52 -11.18 -24.12
C ALA A 80 5.45 -11.70 -22.68
N VAL A 81 6.43 -12.50 -22.24
CA VAL A 81 6.51 -12.99 -20.86
C VAL A 81 6.76 -11.84 -19.88
N THR A 82 7.64 -10.91 -20.24
CA THR A 82 7.92 -9.71 -19.42
C THR A 82 6.67 -8.86 -19.24
N LEU A 83 5.95 -8.54 -20.32
CA LEU A 83 4.71 -7.75 -20.24
C LEU A 83 3.61 -8.46 -19.45
N ALA A 84 3.44 -9.78 -19.63
CA ALA A 84 2.50 -10.56 -18.84
C ALA A 84 2.86 -10.56 -17.34
N THR A 85 4.15 -10.64 -17.02
CA THR A 85 4.65 -10.58 -15.63
C THR A 85 4.39 -9.20 -15.02
N LEU A 86 4.63 -8.13 -15.78
CA LEU A 86 4.35 -6.76 -15.35
C LEU A 86 2.86 -6.51 -15.13
N ALA A 87 2.00 -7.05 -16.01
CA ALA A 87 0.55 -6.96 -15.86
C ALA A 87 0.07 -7.65 -14.56
N ARG A 88 0.61 -8.84 -14.26
CA ARG A 88 0.32 -9.56 -13.00
C ARG A 88 0.78 -8.77 -11.78
N PHE A 89 2.00 -8.25 -11.81
CA PHE A 89 2.52 -7.38 -10.74
C PHE A 89 1.61 -6.15 -10.52
N GLY A 90 1.18 -5.48 -11.60
CA GLY A 90 0.27 -4.35 -11.50
C GLY A 90 -1.08 -4.71 -10.88
N ALA A 91 -1.64 -5.87 -11.24
CA ALA A 91 -2.88 -6.37 -10.65
C ALA A 91 -2.73 -6.68 -9.15
N ASP A 92 -1.63 -7.34 -8.77
CA ASP A 92 -1.32 -7.65 -7.37
C ASP A 92 -1.14 -6.36 -6.54
N LEU A 93 -0.44 -5.35 -7.09
CA LEU A 93 -0.22 -4.06 -6.43
C LEU A 93 -1.53 -3.27 -6.26
N VAL A 94 -2.41 -3.27 -7.26
CA VAL A 94 -3.74 -2.63 -7.15
C VAL A 94 -4.58 -3.29 -6.06
N GLU A 95 -4.56 -4.62 -5.96
CA GLU A 95 -5.32 -5.33 -4.92
C GLU A 95 -4.74 -5.09 -3.52
N HIS A 96 -3.42 -5.04 -3.37
CA HIS A 96 -2.74 -4.68 -2.13
C HIS A 96 -3.18 -3.29 -1.63
N ILE A 97 -3.03 -2.26 -2.46
CA ILE A 97 -3.47 -0.89 -2.15
C ILE A 97 -4.96 -0.86 -1.78
N ARG A 98 -5.81 -1.60 -2.50
CA ARG A 98 -7.25 -1.67 -2.19
C ARG A 98 -7.51 -2.26 -0.81
N LEU A 99 -6.80 -3.32 -0.42
CA LEU A 99 -6.96 -3.95 0.90
C LEU A 99 -6.56 -2.98 2.01
N GLU A 100 -5.50 -2.22 1.82
CA GLU A 100 -5.04 -1.21 2.76
C GLU A 100 -6.02 -0.03 2.87
N ASP A 101 -6.26 0.67 1.77
CA ASP A 101 -7.07 1.89 1.71
C ASP A 101 -8.53 1.63 2.09
N THR A 102 -9.08 0.48 1.68
CA THR A 102 -10.52 0.21 1.85
C THR A 102 -10.83 -0.60 3.12
N ILE A 103 -9.86 -1.33 3.68
CA ILE A 103 -10.13 -2.24 4.81
C ILE A 103 -9.23 -1.92 6.00
N LEU A 104 -7.92 -1.96 5.84
CA LEU A 104 -6.99 -1.85 6.97
C LEU A 104 -6.99 -0.45 7.56
N PHE A 105 -6.76 0.58 6.75
CA PHE A 105 -6.63 1.96 7.23
C PHE A 105 -7.91 2.50 7.85
N PRO A 106 -9.12 2.32 7.26
CA PRO A 106 -10.36 2.76 7.90
C PRO A 106 -10.58 2.11 9.26
N ARG A 107 -10.24 0.82 9.39
CA ARG A 107 -10.36 0.10 10.67
C ARG A 107 -9.35 0.56 11.71
N ALA A 108 -8.12 0.90 11.30
CA ALA A 108 -7.11 1.43 12.19
C ALA A 108 -7.50 2.80 12.74
N LEU A 109 -8.03 3.69 11.88
CA LEU A 109 -8.53 5.01 12.27
C LEU A 109 -9.68 4.91 13.28
N ASP A 110 -10.70 4.11 12.98
CA ASP A 110 -11.85 3.86 13.87
C ASP A 110 -11.41 3.19 15.18
N LEU A 111 -10.36 2.38 15.16
CA LEU A 111 -9.82 1.78 16.38
C LEU A 111 -9.12 2.80 17.27
N GLU A 112 -8.26 3.66 16.71
CA GLU A 112 -7.57 4.71 17.47
C GLU A 112 -8.59 5.69 18.07
N GLU A 113 -9.58 6.13 17.31
CA GLU A 113 -10.64 7.04 17.78
C GLU A 113 -11.43 6.48 18.97
N ARG A 114 -11.60 5.16 19.07
CA ARG A 114 -12.25 4.52 20.23
C ARG A 114 -11.36 4.39 21.46
N LEU A 115 -10.04 4.50 21.30
CA LEU A 115 -9.04 4.30 22.35
C LEU A 115 -8.57 5.61 22.99
N THR A 116 -8.73 6.73 22.28
CA THR A 116 -8.36 8.09 22.72
C THR A 116 -9.58 8.91 23.09
#